data_AF-A0AA39E3W8-F1
#
_entry.id   AF-A0AA39E3W8-F1
#
_cell.length_a   1.000
_cell.length_b   1.000
_cell.length_c   1.000
_cell.angle_alpha   90.00
_cell.angle_beta   90.00
_cell.angle_gamma   90.00
#
_symmetry.space_group_name_H-M   'P 1'
#
loop_
_entity.id
_entity.type
_entity.pdbx_description
1 polymer ?
#
loop_
_entity_poly.entity_id
_entity_poly.type
_entity_poly.pdbx_seq_one_letter_code
_entity_poly.pdbx_strand_id
1 'polypeptide(L)'
;MGLSSANTVVNEGFQFCIFDLRRGQHEGQELDKILFFYPADLPFSTQLSVIGLSEGLITFTRIFSPEAACEVIEAERNSHVFHQAEPDIWMVMVVEKSKESDSIWRIDALRRVLKEVHSLFVMFHGSIRSLLDKDPSGELVRSHLYAFIMDYLSDFLVGKKIKLPSFRDCLKERGTVQMLTVGREAALEVQSLVRVLESCAGNAPCYSLVLFQDLLVSTTLSPDDTINLFTYAVLRLAPNALLSRASSWSYLRKGNTASQIAAASVMASSGSVSEQFYGSRDTSPHGGERSHHVVRPLQHNKWYKGMDGFLVTDIWGPEVGSMVSATPTVLLQQTEERMYLCVYQHKSLTLILLFPISSILNGEQGISVVKQQIVENASLKMLKVEEKLSKGWGGENAYHVGGYRYLLVDGDRNVSRASPPGKVTTLTKESLISLSNLREEIDLEKSRAKWDDPGHEKDLEICIRAKNNAWVIARTTRGKELYMVLEKANETLLFASDAIEKFSNRYCSGAFSLD
;
A
#
# COMPACT_ATOMS: atom_id res chain seq x y z
N MET A 1 -15.35 -43.17 -22.20
CA MET A 1 -14.09 -42.92 -21.47
C MET A 1 -13.84 -41.43 -21.50
N GLY A 2 -14.26 -40.72 -20.46
CA GLY A 2 -14.09 -39.28 -20.33
C GLY A 2 -12.80 -38.99 -19.58
N LEU A 3 -11.85 -38.33 -20.24
CA LEU A 3 -10.68 -37.76 -19.59
C LEU A 3 -11.11 -36.47 -18.90
N SER A 4 -11.07 -36.51 -17.57
CA SER A 4 -11.22 -35.38 -16.67
C SER A 4 -10.17 -34.29 -17.01
N SER A 5 -10.62 -33.14 -17.48
CA SER A 5 -9.83 -31.92 -17.50
C SER A 5 -9.51 -31.51 -16.07
N ALA A 6 -8.22 -31.34 -15.79
CA ALA A 6 -7.73 -30.81 -14.53
C ALA A 6 -8.29 -29.39 -14.33
N ASN A 7 -8.97 -29.17 -13.20
CA ASN A 7 -9.46 -27.86 -12.78
C ASN A 7 -8.28 -26.89 -12.59
N THR A 8 -8.02 -26.08 -13.61
CA THR A 8 -7.28 -24.82 -13.51
C THR A 8 -8.07 -23.83 -12.66
N VAL A 9 -7.35 -23.05 -11.85
CA VAL A 9 -7.91 -22.17 -10.82
C VAL A 9 -8.54 -20.94 -11.49
N VAL A 10 -9.85 -20.98 -11.76
CA VAL A 10 -10.59 -19.82 -12.23
C VAL A 10 -10.89 -18.91 -11.03
N ASN A 11 -10.17 -17.79 -10.94
CA ASN A 11 -10.50 -16.71 -10.02
C ASN A 11 -11.65 -15.90 -10.65
N GLU A 12 -12.86 -16.44 -10.60
CA GLU A 12 -14.08 -15.83 -11.15
C GLU A 12 -14.37 -14.52 -10.39
N GLY A 13 -14.06 -13.37 -11.00
CA GLY A 13 -14.56 -12.07 -10.57
C GLY A 13 -13.54 -10.95 -10.35
N PHE A 14 -12.24 -11.16 -10.59
CA PHE A 14 -11.24 -10.09 -10.51
C PHE A 14 -10.27 -10.12 -11.70
N GLN A 15 -10.13 -8.98 -12.38
CA GLN A 15 -9.14 -8.77 -13.43
C GLN A 15 -8.37 -7.48 -13.15
N PHE A 16 -7.07 -7.48 -13.45
CA PHE A 16 -6.23 -6.29 -13.36
C PHE A 16 -5.33 -6.22 -14.60
N CYS A 17 -5.41 -5.11 -15.33
CA CYS A 17 -4.58 -4.89 -16.50
C CYS A 17 -3.88 -3.54 -16.47
N ILE A 18 -2.74 -3.48 -17.17
CA ILE A 18 -1.98 -2.27 -17.45
C ILE A 18 -1.72 -2.24 -18.94
N PHE A 19 -2.02 -1.12 -19.58
CA PHE A 19 -1.84 -0.95 -21.02
C PHE A 19 -1.40 0.47 -21.39
N ASP A 20 -0.78 0.59 -22.56
CA ASP A 20 -0.32 1.86 -23.14
C ASP A 20 -1.14 2.18 -24.39
N LEU A 21 -1.89 3.29 -24.35
CA LEU A 21 -2.74 3.74 -25.45
C LEU A 21 -1.95 4.00 -26.75
N ARG A 22 -0.64 4.22 -26.69
CA ARG A 22 0.18 4.52 -27.88
C ARG A 22 0.57 3.26 -28.65
N ARG A 23 0.44 2.07 -28.04
CA ARG A 23 0.92 0.79 -28.59
C ARG A 23 -0.23 -0.02 -29.17
N GLY A 24 0.09 -0.91 -30.12
CA GLY A 24 -0.89 -1.81 -30.74
C GLY A 24 -1.98 -1.09 -31.54
N GLN A 25 -1.59 -0.10 -32.33
CA GLN A 25 -2.48 0.70 -33.18
C GLN A 25 -2.65 0.13 -34.59
N HIS A 26 -1.81 -0.82 -34.99
CA HIS A 26 -1.84 -1.47 -36.29
C HIS A 26 -2.42 -2.88 -36.17
N GLU A 27 -3.10 -3.32 -37.23
CA GLU A 27 -3.67 -4.67 -37.33
C GLU A 27 -2.59 -5.73 -37.11
N GLY A 28 -2.85 -6.67 -36.21
CA GLY A 28 -1.91 -7.73 -35.82
C GLY A 28 -0.91 -7.35 -34.73
N GLN A 29 -0.91 -6.11 -34.24
CA GLN A 29 -0.06 -5.63 -33.13
C GLN A 29 -0.85 -5.35 -31.84
N GLU A 30 -2.12 -5.73 -31.75
CA GLU A 30 -3.00 -5.35 -30.65
C GLU A 30 -2.47 -5.84 -29.29
N LEU A 31 -1.77 -6.98 -29.28
CA LEU A 31 -1.12 -7.52 -28.09
C LEU A 31 -0.01 -6.62 -27.52
N ASP A 32 0.60 -5.78 -28.35
CA ASP A 32 1.62 -4.83 -27.88
C ASP A 32 1.06 -3.75 -26.96
N LYS A 33 -0.25 -3.52 -27.01
CA LYS A 33 -0.96 -2.63 -26.08
C LYS A 33 -0.85 -3.12 -24.63
N ILE A 34 -0.78 -4.44 -24.42
CA ILE A 34 -0.79 -5.06 -23.09
C ILE A 34 0.61 -5.01 -22.47
N LEU A 35 0.72 -4.33 -21.32
CA LEU A 35 1.93 -4.30 -20.49
C LEU A 35 1.84 -5.28 -19.31
N PHE A 36 0.64 -5.53 -18.80
CA PHE A 36 0.38 -6.52 -17.76
C PHE A 36 -1.09 -6.95 -17.81
N PHE A 37 -1.36 -8.22 -17.53
CA PHE A 37 -2.71 -8.74 -17.35
C PHE A 37 -2.73 -9.84 -16.29
N TYR A 38 -3.70 -9.75 -15.37
CA TYR A 38 -4.00 -10.77 -14.38
C TYR A 38 -5.49 -11.13 -14.41
N PRO A 39 -5.85 -12.42 -14.35
CA PRO A 39 -4.97 -13.60 -14.45
C PRO A 39 -4.31 -13.74 -15.84
N ALA A 40 -3.03 -14.12 -15.88
CA ALA A 40 -2.24 -14.20 -17.12
C ALA A 40 -2.64 -15.39 -18.02
N ASP A 41 -3.33 -16.38 -17.47
CA ASP A 41 -3.80 -17.59 -18.16
C ASP A 41 -5.12 -17.39 -18.92
N LEU A 42 -5.74 -16.21 -18.81
CA LEU A 42 -6.92 -15.89 -19.61
C LEU A 42 -6.59 -15.80 -21.11
N PRO A 43 -7.48 -16.27 -22.02
CA PRO A 43 -7.25 -16.18 -23.45
C PRO A 43 -6.99 -14.74 -23.91
N PHE A 44 -6.05 -14.56 -24.84
CA PHE A 44 -5.71 -13.23 -25.37
C PHE A 44 -6.92 -12.48 -25.95
N SER A 45 -7.88 -13.18 -26.56
CA SER A 45 -9.12 -12.57 -27.04
C SER A 45 -9.93 -11.92 -25.91
N THR A 46 -9.97 -12.54 -24.73
CA THR A 46 -10.60 -11.98 -23.53
C THR A 46 -9.80 -10.79 -22.99
N GLN A 47 -8.47 -10.90 -22.93
CA GLN A 47 -7.62 -9.80 -22.48
C GLN A 47 -7.79 -8.55 -23.37
N LEU A 48 -7.74 -8.74 -24.69
CA LEU A 48 -7.95 -7.68 -25.69
C LEU A 48 -9.37 -7.11 -25.61
N SER A 49 -10.38 -7.93 -25.35
CA SER A 49 -11.76 -7.46 -25.18
C SER A 49 -11.89 -6.51 -23.98
N VAL A 50 -11.28 -6.85 -22.83
CA VAL A 50 -11.30 -5.98 -21.63
C VAL A 50 -10.56 -4.67 -21.90
N ILE A 51 -9.41 -4.72 -22.56
CA ILE A 51 -8.61 -3.53 -22.87
C ILE A 51 -9.30 -2.65 -23.90
N GLY A 52 -9.83 -3.23 -24.98
CA GLY A 52 -10.56 -2.50 -26.02
C GLY A 52 -11.83 -1.83 -25.49
N LEU A 53 -12.58 -2.51 -24.61
CA LEU A 53 -13.70 -1.88 -23.90
C LEU A 53 -13.22 -0.72 -23.02
N SER A 54 -12.15 -0.91 -22.26
CA SER A 54 -11.60 0.10 -21.37
C SER A 54 -11.14 1.35 -22.13
N GLU A 55 -10.40 1.16 -23.22
CA GLU A 55 -9.96 2.22 -24.13
C GLU A 55 -11.15 2.95 -24.78
N GLY A 56 -12.16 2.20 -25.23
CA GLY A 56 -13.38 2.76 -25.80
C GLY A 56 -14.13 3.64 -24.80
N LEU A 57 -14.26 3.19 -23.54
CA LEU A 57 -14.88 3.95 -22.45
C LEU A 57 -14.09 5.22 -22.13
N ILE A 58 -12.77 5.12 -21.96
CA ILE A 58 -11.88 6.26 -21.71
C ILE A 58 -12.02 7.31 -22.83
N THR A 59 -11.96 6.86 -24.08
CA THR A 59 -12.05 7.73 -25.26
C THR A 59 -13.41 8.39 -25.34
N PHE A 60 -14.49 7.62 -25.14
CA PHE A 60 -15.86 8.13 -25.14
C PHE A 60 -16.08 9.19 -24.07
N THR A 61 -15.69 8.93 -22.82
CA THR A 61 -15.88 9.89 -21.72
C THR A 61 -15.09 11.17 -21.91
N ARG A 62 -13.91 11.11 -22.53
CA ARG A 62 -13.09 12.29 -22.85
C ARG A 62 -13.78 13.25 -23.82
N ILE A 63 -14.72 12.79 -24.64
CA ILE A 63 -15.50 13.65 -25.53
C ILE A 63 -16.37 14.63 -24.72
N PHE A 64 -16.90 14.18 -23.57
CA PHE A 64 -17.77 14.98 -22.71
C PHE A 64 -17.01 15.71 -21.60
N SER A 65 -15.85 15.18 -21.20
CA SER A 65 -15.01 15.77 -20.15
C SER A 65 -13.53 15.63 -20.51
N PRO A 66 -12.98 16.52 -21.38
CA PRO A 66 -11.61 16.39 -21.88
C PRO A 66 -10.54 16.48 -20.78
N GLU A 67 -10.83 17.26 -19.74
CA GLU A 67 -9.90 17.54 -18.63
C GLU A 67 -10.08 16.58 -17.44
N ALA A 68 -11.11 15.72 -17.46
CA ALA A 68 -11.39 14.78 -16.39
C ALA A 68 -11.32 13.34 -16.90
N ALA A 69 -10.35 12.57 -16.39
CA ALA A 69 -10.22 11.15 -16.69
C ALA A 69 -11.42 10.34 -16.18
N CYS A 70 -11.85 9.33 -16.93
CA CYS A 70 -12.79 8.34 -16.41
C CYS A 70 -12.19 7.65 -15.19
N GLU A 71 -12.93 7.62 -14.08
CA GLU A 71 -12.48 7.01 -12.82
C GLU A 71 -13.16 5.67 -12.54
N VAL A 72 -14.43 5.54 -12.89
CA VAL A 72 -15.23 4.33 -12.67
C VAL A 72 -16.36 4.23 -13.69
N ILE A 73 -16.63 3.00 -14.14
CA ILE A 73 -17.87 2.62 -14.81
C ILE A 73 -18.53 1.51 -13.99
N GLU A 74 -19.75 1.76 -13.54
CA GLU A 74 -20.53 0.79 -12.79
C GLU A 74 -21.61 0.16 -13.65
N ALA A 75 -21.51 -1.15 -13.84
CA ALA A 75 -22.57 -1.96 -14.42
C ALA A 75 -23.30 -2.76 -13.34
N GLU A 76 -24.31 -3.52 -13.75
CA GLU A 76 -25.11 -4.37 -12.85
C GLU A 76 -24.26 -5.47 -12.20
N ARG A 77 -23.36 -6.10 -12.99
CA ARG A 77 -22.56 -7.26 -12.55
C ARG A 77 -21.11 -6.94 -12.26
N ASN A 78 -20.54 -5.89 -12.83
CA ASN A 78 -19.14 -5.55 -12.64
C ASN A 78 -18.95 -4.04 -12.50
N SER A 79 -17.83 -3.67 -11.88
CA SER A 79 -17.32 -2.30 -11.90
C SER A 79 -15.95 -2.30 -12.55
N HIS A 80 -15.73 -1.34 -13.44
CA HIS A 80 -14.43 -1.03 -14.02
C HIS A 80 -13.88 0.19 -13.30
N VAL A 81 -12.74 0.03 -12.64
CA VAL A 81 -12.08 1.08 -11.88
C VAL A 81 -10.82 1.49 -12.64
N PHE A 82 -10.72 2.77 -12.97
CA PHE A 82 -9.69 3.31 -13.84
C PHE A 82 -8.74 4.23 -13.07
N HIS A 83 -7.46 4.10 -13.39
CA HIS A 83 -6.43 5.01 -12.93
C HIS A 83 -5.45 5.28 -14.08
N GLN A 84 -5.38 6.53 -14.52
CA GLN A 84 -4.31 7.00 -15.38
C GLN A 84 -3.04 7.13 -14.53
N ALA A 85 -2.14 6.16 -14.64
CA ALA A 85 -0.92 6.09 -13.85
C ALA A 85 0.16 7.03 -14.39
N GLU A 86 0.30 7.10 -15.71
CA GLU A 86 1.19 8.03 -16.43
C GLU A 86 0.44 8.53 -17.69
N PRO A 87 0.92 9.58 -18.39
CA PRO A 87 0.34 9.95 -19.68
C PRO A 87 0.31 8.74 -20.62
N ASP A 88 -0.89 8.42 -21.12
CA ASP A 88 -1.23 7.29 -21.99
C ASP A 88 -1.15 5.88 -21.37
N ILE A 89 -0.67 5.75 -20.12
CA ILE A 89 -0.54 4.47 -19.42
C ILE A 89 -1.66 4.34 -18.39
N TRP A 90 -2.48 3.32 -18.56
CA TRP A 90 -3.67 3.09 -17.75
C TRP A 90 -3.55 1.80 -16.95
N MET A 91 -3.98 1.88 -15.69
CA MET A 91 -4.23 0.75 -14.83
C MET A 91 -5.74 0.59 -14.67
N VAL A 92 -6.26 -0.61 -14.94
CA VAL A 92 -7.69 -0.89 -14.86
C VAL A 92 -7.94 -2.15 -14.05
N MET A 93 -8.81 -2.02 -13.06
CA MET A 93 -9.29 -3.12 -12.23
C MET A 93 -10.75 -3.40 -12.55
N VAL A 94 -11.08 -4.63 -12.91
CA VAL A 94 -12.46 -5.09 -13.11
C VAL A 94 -12.83 -6.01 -11.96
N VAL A 95 -13.87 -5.65 -11.21
CA VAL A 95 -14.38 -6.42 -10.08
C VAL A 95 -15.82 -6.83 -10.32
N GLU A 96 -16.13 -8.10 -10.04
CA GLU A 96 -17.49 -8.62 -10.07
C GLU A 96 -18.24 -8.25 -8.78
N LYS A 97 -19.46 -7.74 -8.95
CA LYS A 97 -20.40 -7.43 -7.89
C LYS A 97 -21.15 -8.72 -7.55
N SER A 98 -21.06 -9.15 -6.30
CA SER A 98 -21.88 -10.24 -5.78
C SER A 98 -22.57 -9.81 -4.49
N LYS A 99 -23.88 -10.06 -4.43
CA LYS A 99 -24.74 -9.75 -3.27
C LYS A 99 -24.56 -10.75 -2.12
N GLU A 100 -23.98 -11.91 -2.38
CA GLU A 100 -23.87 -13.02 -1.43
C GLU A 100 -22.49 -13.12 -0.76
N SER A 101 -21.44 -12.56 -1.38
CA SER A 101 -20.07 -12.56 -0.85
C SER A 101 -19.72 -11.26 -0.11
N ASP A 102 -18.53 -11.23 0.50
CA ASP A 102 -17.92 -10.00 1.04
C ASP A 102 -17.51 -8.98 -0.06
N SER A 103 -18.11 -9.06 -1.26
CA SER A 103 -17.81 -8.26 -2.46
C SER A 103 -18.55 -6.93 -2.49
N ILE A 104 -18.69 -6.28 -1.33
CA ILE A 104 -19.13 -4.89 -1.25
C ILE A 104 -17.86 -4.05 -1.19
N TRP A 105 -17.61 -3.35 -2.29
CA TRP A 105 -16.38 -2.62 -2.55
C TRP A 105 -16.63 -1.12 -2.45
N ARG A 106 -15.76 -0.39 -1.76
CA ARG A 106 -15.69 1.07 -1.91
C ARG A 106 -14.79 1.38 -3.10
N ILE A 107 -15.34 2.02 -4.14
CA ILE A 107 -14.60 2.27 -5.39
C ILE A 107 -13.32 3.07 -5.15
N ASP A 108 -13.36 4.11 -4.32
CA ASP A 108 -12.16 4.89 -3.99
C ASP A 108 -11.08 4.03 -3.31
N ALA A 109 -11.45 3.06 -2.47
CA ALA A 109 -10.47 2.13 -1.88
C ALA A 109 -9.77 1.26 -2.94
N LEU A 110 -10.49 0.83 -3.99
CA LEU A 110 -9.90 0.10 -5.12
C LEU A 110 -8.98 1.00 -5.96
N ARG A 111 -9.37 2.26 -6.18
CA ARG A 111 -8.51 3.25 -6.84
C ARG A 111 -7.24 3.51 -6.06
N ARG A 112 -7.31 3.56 -4.72
CA ARG A 112 -6.14 3.69 -3.84
C ARG A 112 -5.18 2.50 -3.98
N VAL A 113 -5.69 1.28 -4.21
CA VAL A 113 -4.84 0.13 -4.52
C VAL A 113 -4.09 0.33 -5.84
N LEU A 114 -4.76 0.79 -6.89
CA LEU A 114 -4.10 1.07 -8.19
C LEU A 114 -3.00 2.13 -8.05
N LYS A 115 -3.28 3.23 -7.33
CA LYS A 115 -2.30 4.29 -7.03
C LYS A 115 -1.11 3.76 -6.23
N GLU A 116 -1.37 2.99 -5.18
CA GLU A 116 -0.33 2.40 -4.32
C GLU A 116 0.59 1.46 -5.11
N VAL A 117 0.04 0.60 -5.97
CA VAL A 117 0.84 -0.29 -6.84
C VAL A 117 1.74 0.51 -7.77
N HIS A 118 1.21 1.56 -8.41
CA HIS A 118 2.00 2.42 -9.29
C HIS A 118 3.11 3.16 -8.53
N SER A 119 2.78 3.84 -7.42
CA SER A 119 3.76 4.61 -6.65
C SER A 119 4.89 3.75 -6.10
N LEU A 120 4.57 2.54 -5.59
CA LEU A 120 5.59 1.60 -5.15
C LEU A 120 6.42 1.06 -6.33
N PHE A 121 5.82 0.80 -7.49
CA PHE A 121 6.56 0.38 -8.68
C PHE A 121 7.57 1.45 -9.11
N VAL A 122 7.13 2.71 -9.20
CA VAL A 122 7.98 3.85 -9.55
C VAL A 122 9.13 4.03 -8.56
N MET A 123 8.86 3.87 -7.26
CA MET A 123 9.88 3.97 -6.21
C MET A 123 11.04 2.97 -6.39
N PHE A 124 10.80 1.78 -6.97
CA PHE A 124 11.87 0.79 -7.17
C PHE A 124 12.43 0.73 -8.58
N HIS A 125 11.58 0.92 -9.60
CA HIS A 125 11.93 0.67 -11.00
C HIS A 125 11.99 1.95 -11.85
N GLY A 126 11.50 3.07 -11.33
CA GLY A 126 11.25 4.30 -12.11
C GLY A 126 9.94 4.23 -12.90
N SER A 127 9.67 5.26 -13.70
CA SER A 127 8.44 5.33 -14.49
C SER A 127 8.35 4.23 -15.54
N ILE A 128 7.12 3.76 -15.79
CA ILE A 128 6.80 2.76 -16.81
C ILE A 128 7.23 3.31 -18.19
N ARG A 129 6.99 4.60 -18.44
CA ARG A 129 7.42 5.27 -19.67
C ARG A 129 8.94 5.28 -19.84
N SER A 130 9.71 5.55 -18.78
CA SER A 130 11.19 5.50 -18.86
C SER A 130 11.70 4.10 -19.19
N LEU A 131 11.04 3.05 -18.69
CA LEU A 131 11.38 1.66 -19.04
C LEU A 131 11.04 1.34 -20.49
N LEU A 132 9.91 1.82 -21.00
CA LEU A 132 9.51 1.70 -22.41
C LEU A 132 10.45 2.47 -23.34
N ASP A 133 10.94 3.64 -22.94
CA ASP A 133 11.89 4.43 -23.74
C ASP A 133 13.26 3.73 -23.83
N LYS A 134 13.65 2.97 -22.79
CA LYS A 134 14.88 2.16 -22.78
C LYS A 134 14.74 0.88 -23.60
N ASP A 135 13.56 0.27 -23.61
CA ASP A 135 13.25 -0.93 -24.37
C ASP A 135 11.89 -0.79 -25.07
N PRO A 136 11.86 -0.32 -26.33
CA PRO A 136 10.63 -0.11 -27.09
C PRO A 136 9.83 -1.39 -27.36
N SER A 137 10.47 -2.57 -27.29
CA SER A 137 9.78 -3.87 -27.41
C SER A 137 8.79 -4.09 -26.27
N GLY A 138 9.04 -3.45 -25.12
CA GLY A 138 8.27 -3.57 -23.89
C GLY A 138 8.49 -4.89 -23.16
N GLU A 139 9.43 -5.74 -23.56
CA GLU A 139 9.75 -6.99 -22.86
C GLU A 139 10.28 -6.73 -21.45
N LEU A 140 11.16 -5.74 -21.31
CA LEU A 140 11.72 -5.32 -20.02
C LEU A 140 10.62 -4.89 -19.05
N VAL A 141 9.74 -3.98 -19.49
CA VAL A 141 8.67 -3.44 -18.63
C VAL A 141 7.64 -4.52 -18.27
N ARG A 142 7.27 -5.40 -19.21
CA ARG A 142 6.36 -6.52 -18.94
C ARG A 142 6.93 -7.45 -17.88
N SER A 143 8.22 -7.77 -17.97
CA SER A 143 8.91 -8.62 -16.99
C SER A 143 8.93 -7.99 -15.60
N HIS A 144 9.23 -6.69 -15.51
CA HIS A 144 9.24 -5.95 -14.24
C HIS A 144 7.85 -5.83 -13.63
N LEU A 145 6.84 -5.43 -14.42
CA LEU A 145 5.46 -5.31 -13.97
C LEU A 145 4.91 -6.66 -13.51
N TYR A 146 5.14 -7.73 -14.27
CA TYR A 146 4.68 -9.06 -13.90
C TYR A 146 5.27 -9.50 -12.56
N ALA A 147 6.59 -9.47 -12.43
CA ALA A 147 7.27 -9.90 -11.21
C ALA A 147 6.82 -9.09 -9.98
N PHE A 148 6.73 -7.77 -10.13
CA PHE A 148 6.36 -6.84 -9.06
C PHE A 148 4.90 -6.98 -8.64
N ILE A 149 3.97 -6.96 -9.59
CA ILE A 149 2.53 -7.02 -9.29
C ILE A 149 2.14 -8.39 -8.76
N MET A 150 2.75 -9.48 -9.24
CA MET A 150 2.50 -10.80 -8.68
C MET A 150 2.96 -10.89 -7.21
N ASP A 151 4.11 -10.30 -6.87
CA ASP A 151 4.56 -10.21 -5.47
C ASP A 151 3.61 -9.35 -4.63
N TYR A 152 3.10 -8.24 -5.18
CA TYR A 152 2.12 -7.39 -4.50
C TYR A 152 0.77 -8.10 -4.30
N LEU A 153 0.20 -8.70 -5.34
CA LEU A 153 -1.08 -9.42 -5.29
C LEU A 153 -1.01 -10.62 -4.34
N SER A 154 0.19 -11.20 -4.13
CA SER A 154 0.38 -12.28 -3.16
C SER A 154 -0.02 -11.90 -1.73
N ASP A 155 0.08 -10.61 -1.36
CA ASP A 155 -0.37 -10.11 -0.06
C ASP A 155 -1.90 -10.19 0.13
N PHE A 156 -2.65 -10.20 -0.98
CA PHE A 156 -4.11 -10.26 -1.00
C PHE A 156 -4.64 -11.68 -1.15
N LEU A 157 -3.77 -12.67 -1.36
CA LEU A 157 -4.18 -14.07 -1.52
C LEU A 157 -4.56 -14.69 -0.16
N VAL A 158 -5.82 -15.09 -0.04
CA VAL A 158 -6.32 -15.90 1.07
C VAL A 158 -6.80 -17.24 0.52
N GLY A 159 -5.94 -18.26 0.65
CA GLY A 159 -6.14 -19.55 0.00
C GLY A 159 -5.97 -19.41 -1.51
N LYS A 160 -7.05 -19.66 -2.27
CA LYS A 160 -7.07 -19.54 -3.74
C LYS A 160 -7.75 -18.26 -4.25
N LYS A 161 -8.27 -17.41 -3.37
CA LYS A 161 -9.03 -16.21 -3.75
C LYS A 161 -8.27 -14.94 -3.35
N ILE A 162 -8.30 -13.95 -4.24
CA ILE A 162 -7.82 -12.60 -3.93
C ILE A 162 -8.91 -11.90 -3.10
N LYS A 163 -8.52 -11.36 -1.95
CA LYS A 163 -9.36 -10.52 -1.10
C LYS A 163 -8.85 -9.08 -1.13
N LEU A 164 -9.37 -8.29 -2.06
CA LEU A 164 -9.16 -6.85 -2.10
C LEU A 164 -9.84 -6.15 -0.89
N PRO A 165 -9.60 -4.85 -0.67
CA PRO A 165 -10.24 -4.08 0.41
C PRO A 165 -11.77 -4.02 0.25
N SER A 166 -12.51 -4.41 1.28
CA SER A 166 -13.99 -4.49 1.24
C SER A 166 -14.63 -3.62 2.32
N PHE A 167 -15.95 -3.69 2.46
CA PHE A 167 -16.70 -3.07 3.57
C PHE A 167 -16.15 -3.43 4.98
N ARG A 168 -15.37 -4.52 5.11
CA ARG A 168 -14.71 -4.90 6.38
C ARG A 168 -13.54 -3.99 6.75
N ASP A 169 -12.99 -3.26 5.79
CA ASP A 169 -11.83 -2.38 5.95
C ASP A 169 -12.23 -0.90 6.09
N CYS A 170 -13.52 -0.59 6.29
CA CYS A 170 -14.02 0.79 6.30
C CYS A 170 -13.46 1.67 7.41
N LEU A 171 -12.94 1.10 8.51
CA LEU A 171 -12.25 1.85 9.57
C LEU A 171 -10.72 1.88 9.36
N LYS A 172 -10.27 1.81 8.10
CA LYS A 172 -8.88 2.00 7.70
C LYS A 172 -8.82 2.90 6.47
N GLU A 173 -7.68 3.56 6.30
CA GLU A 173 -7.43 4.37 5.12
C GLU A 173 -6.09 4.05 4.48
N ARG A 174 -6.13 3.73 3.18
CA ARG A 174 -4.93 3.53 2.35
C ARG A 174 -4.38 4.87 1.90
N GLY A 175 -3.07 4.92 1.64
CA GLY A 175 -2.40 6.17 1.30
C GLY A 175 -2.31 7.13 2.50
N THR A 176 -2.33 6.60 3.72
CA THR A 176 -2.10 7.38 4.94
C THR A 176 -1.07 6.71 5.83
N VAL A 177 -0.45 7.49 6.71
CA VAL A 177 0.48 6.99 7.73
C VAL A 177 -0.17 7.02 9.11
N GLN A 178 0.11 6.01 9.92
CA GLN A 178 -0.37 5.98 11.30
C GLN A 178 0.69 6.57 12.22
N MET A 179 0.46 7.78 12.70
CA MET A 179 1.39 8.47 13.60
C MET A 179 1.25 7.99 15.04
N LEU A 180 2.38 7.75 15.71
CA LEU A 180 2.45 7.49 17.14
C LEU A 180 2.22 8.80 17.92
N THR A 181 1.26 8.82 18.85
CA THR A 181 1.15 9.92 19.82
C THR A 181 2.29 9.83 20.81
N VAL A 182 3.26 10.74 20.69
CA VAL A 182 4.42 10.81 21.58
C VAL A 182 4.29 11.96 22.58
N GLY A 183 4.70 11.71 23.83
CA GLY A 183 4.83 12.75 24.84
C GLY A 183 5.99 13.71 24.51
N ARG A 184 5.94 14.93 25.07
CA ARG A 184 6.92 16.00 24.78
C ARG A 184 8.37 15.56 24.97
N GLU A 185 8.69 14.85 26.05
CA GLU A 185 10.06 14.37 26.29
C GLU A 185 10.52 13.36 25.23
N ALA A 186 9.68 12.39 24.88
CA ALA A 186 10.01 11.40 23.87
C ALA A 186 10.18 12.05 22.48
N ALA A 187 9.35 13.05 22.16
CA ALA A 187 9.46 13.81 20.93
C ALA A 187 10.81 14.56 20.84
N LEU A 188 11.27 15.18 21.93
CA LEU A 188 12.57 15.85 21.97
C LEU A 188 13.75 14.87 21.80
N GLU A 189 13.67 13.69 22.42
CA GLU A 189 14.69 12.64 22.24
C GLU A 189 14.73 12.12 20.80
N VAL A 190 13.56 11.91 20.17
CA VAL A 190 13.47 11.51 18.75
C VAL A 190 14.05 12.59 17.86
N GLN A 191 13.71 13.86 18.08
CA GLN A 191 14.27 14.97 17.32
C GLN A 191 15.79 15.05 17.48
N SER A 192 16.30 14.84 18.70
CA SER A 192 17.74 14.81 18.97
C SER A 192 18.43 13.64 18.25
N LEU A 193 17.79 12.48 18.16
CA LEU A 193 18.28 11.35 17.39
C LEU A 193 18.35 11.68 15.90
N VAL A 194 17.29 12.25 15.32
CA VAL A 194 17.26 12.66 13.89
C VAL A 194 18.44 13.60 13.58
N ARG A 195 18.72 14.58 14.44
CA ARG A 195 19.88 15.48 14.27
C ARG A 195 21.22 14.76 14.28
N VAL A 196 21.38 13.74 15.11
CA VAL A 196 22.64 12.96 15.13
C VAL A 196 22.75 12.09 13.88
N LEU A 197 21.66 11.49 13.43
CA LEU A 197 21.63 10.72 12.18
C LEU A 197 22.02 11.59 10.99
N GLU A 198 21.46 12.80 10.90
CA GLU A 198 21.84 13.81 9.90
C GLU A 198 23.35 14.12 9.94
N SER A 199 23.93 14.30 11.12
CA SER A 199 25.37 14.58 11.24
C SER A 199 26.29 13.41 10.87
N CYS A 200 25.81 12.17 10.93
CA CYS A 200 26.60 10.98 10.57
C CYS A 200 26.83 10.89 9.05
N ALA A 201 26.06 11.61 8.25
CA ALA A 201 26.21 11.64 6.79
C ALA A 201 27.29 12.65 6.31
N GLY A 202 27.97 13.32 7.24
CA GLY A 202 28.90 14.40 6.92
C GLY A 202 28.19 15.56 6.21
N ASN A 203 28.61 15.87 4.98
CA ASN A 203 27.99 16.92 4.16
C ASN A 203 26.87 16.40 3.24
N ALA A 204 26.66 15.08 3.17
CA ALA A 204 25.59 14.50 2.37
C ALA A 204 24.24 14.70 3.08
N PRO A 205 23.16 15.01 2.35
CA PRO A 205 21.84 15.03 2.97
C PRO A 205 21.46 13.61 3.39
N CYS A 206 20.82 13.50 4.56
CA CYS A 206 20.35 12.24 5.11
C CYS A 206 18.87 12.39 5.44
N TYR A 207 18.03 11.62 4.76
CA TYR A 207 16.61 11.56 5.07
C TYR A 207 16.33 10.38 5.98
N SER A 208 15.37 10.53 6.90
CA SER A 208 15.06 9.50 7.88
C SER A 208 13.57 9.32 8.08
N LEU A 209 13.18 8.07 8.33
CA LEU A 209 11.87 7.64 8.80
C LEU A 209 12.08 6.85 10.09
N VAL A 210 11.45 7.28 11.18
CA VAL A 210 11.53 6.64 12.49
C VAL A 210 10.20 5.96 12.79
N LEU A 211 10.22 4.63 12.91
CA LEU A 211 9.04 3.82 13.22
C LEU A 211 9.19 3.14 14.58
N PHE A 212 8.08 3.01 15.30
CA PHE A 212 8.00 2.24 16.53
C PHE A 212 6.71 1.41 16.52
N GLN A 213 6.82 0.08 16.65
CA GLN A 213 5.66 -0.83 16.58
C GLN A 213 4.81 -0.61 15.31
N ASP A 214 5.48 -0.44 14.16
CA ASP A 214 4.88 -0.17 12.85
C ASP A 214 4.13 1.17 12.72
N LEU A 215 4.27 2.05 13.72
CA LEU A 215 3.73 3.41 13.71
C LEU A 215 4.81 4.43 13.42
N LEU A 216 4.47 5.46 12.65
CA LEU A 216 5.37 6.55 12.31
C LEU A 216 5.56 7.49 13.49
N VAL A 217 6.81 7.74 13.87
CA VAL A 217 7.16 8.67 14.96
C VAL A 217 7.66 9.99 14.40
N SER A 218 8.51 9.93 13.39
CA SER A 218 9.11 11.10 12.75
C SER A 218 9.51 10.78 11.31
N THR A 219 9.42 11.78 10.44
CA THR A 219 9.86 11.74 9.04
C THR A 219 10.53 13.06 8.69
N THR A 220 11.56 13.01 7.85
CA THR A 220 12.15 14.19 7.19
C THR A 220 11.84 14.24 5.70
N LEU A 221 10.99 13.34 5.21
CA LEU A 221 10.62 13.22 3.79
C LEU A 221 9.35 14.00 3.47
N SER A 222 9.09 14.16 2.17
CA SER A 222 7.80 14.65 1.67
C SER A 222 6.64 13.74 2.12
N PRO A 223 5.39 14.23 2.16
CA PRO A 223 4.24 13.40 2.47
C PRO A 223 4.10 12.18 1.55
N ASP A 224 4.28 12.35 0.24
CA ASP A 224 4.12 11.26 -0.74
C ASP A 224 5.22 10.19 -0.59
N ASP A 225 6.47 10.61 -0.46
CA ASP A 225 7.60 9.68 -0.23
C ASP A 225 7.48 8.98 1.12
N THR A 226 6.99 9.70 2.14
CA THR A 226 6.70 9.15 3.47
C THR A 226 5.67 8.02 3.38
N ILE A 227 4.57 8.21 2.64
CA ILE A 227 3.54 7.19 2.47
C ILE A 227 4.11 5.95 1.78
N ASN A 228 4.86 6.12 0.69
CA ASN A 228 5.41 5.01 -0.08
C ASN A 228 6.38 4.17 0.76
N LEU A 229 7.33 4.81 1.44
CA LEU A 229 8.28 4.10 2.31
C LEU A 229 7.63 3.53 3.55
N PHE A 230 6.67 4.23 4.17
CA PHE A 230 5.90 3.68 5.28
C PHE A 230 5.14 2.42 4.86
N THR A 231 4.50 2.47 3.70
CA THR A 231 3.77 1.32 3.13
C THR A 231 4.71 0.14 2.88
N TYR A 232 5.86 0.39 2.24
CA TYR A 232 6.88 -0.65 2.04
C TYR A 232 7.43 -1.19 3.36
N ALA A 233 7.67 -0.31 4.33
CA ALA A 233 8.19 -0.69 5.63
C ALA A 233 7.23 -1.63 6.36
N VAL A 234 5.95 -1.26 6.44
CA VAL A 234 4.93 -2.14 7.02
C VAL A 234 4.85 -3.44 6.23
N LEU A 235 4.90 -3.41 4.89
CA LEU A 235 4.80 -4.61 4.05
C LEU A 235 5.96 -5.60 4.22
N ARG A 236 7.21 -5.13 4.35
CA ARG A 236 8.41 -5.98 4.21
C ARG A 236 9.51 -5.77 5.24
N LEU A 237 9.61 -4.59 5.86
CA LEU A 237 10.77 -4.23 6.70
C LEU A 237 10.47 -4.27 8.19
N ALA A 238 9.23 -4.02 8.60
CA ALA A 238 8.78 -3.98 9.98
C ALA A 238 9.16 -5.26 10.76
N PRO A 239 9.45 -5.18 12.08
CA PRO A 239 9.75 -6.37 12.88
C PRO A 239 8.65 -7.44 12.77
N ASN A 240 7.39 -7.00 12.72
CA ASN A 240 6.26 -7.90 12.50
C ASN A 240 6.28 -8.53 11.10
N ALA A 241 6.66 -7.79 10.06
CA ALA A 241 6.82 -8.32 8.70
C ALA A 241 7.97 -9.35 8.61
N LEU A 242 9.03 -9.20 9.41
CA LEU A 242 10.15 -10.13 9.44
C LEU A 242 9.85 -11.40 10.25
N LEU A 243 9.14 -11.27 11.37
CA LEU A 243 8.78 -12.40 12.25
C LEU A 243 7.57 -13.18 11.72
N SER A 244 6.63 -12.48 11.09
CA SER A 244 5.42 -13.08 10.54
C SER A 244 5.69 -13.60 9.13
N ARG A 245 5.64 -14.94 8.95
CA ARG A 245 5.48 -15.57 7.63
C ARG A 245 4.13 -15.24 6.97
N ALA A 246 3.29 -14.42 7.61
CA ALA A 246 2.07 -13.87 7.05
C ALA A 246 2.27 -12.37 6.80
N SER A 247 1.87 -11.90 5.61
CA SER A 247 1.90 -10.49 5.19
C SER A 247 1.48 -9.55 6.32
N SER A 248 2.04 -8.34 6.44
CA SER A 248 1.56 -7.34 7.44
C SER A 248 0.11 -6.90 7.22
N TRP A 249 -0.51 -7.34 6.12
CA TRP A 249 -1.96 -7.34 5.92
C TRP A 249 -2.65 -8.55 6.57
N SER A 250 -1.99 -9.32 7.45
CA SER A 250 -2.49 -10.53 8.12
C SER A 250 -3.70 -10.29 9.00
N TYR A 251 -4.09 -9.04 9.25
CA TYR A 251 -5.40 -8.71 9.80
C TYR A 251 -6.56 -9.01 8.84
N LEU A 252 -6.33 -9.11 7.52
CA LEU A 252 -7.27 -9.69 6.55
C LEU A 252 -7.56 -11.18 6.82
N ARG A 253 -6.67 -11.87 7.58
CA ARG A 253 -6.88 -13.26 7.99
C ARG A 253 -7.64 -13.41 9.32
N LYS A 254 -7.66 -12.40 10.20
CA LYS A 254 -8.26 -12.52 11.54
C LYS A 254 -9.78 -12.31 11.51
N GLY A 255 -10.46 -13.02 10.61
CA GLY A 255 -11.91 -13.25 10.63
C GLY A 255 -12.16 -14.76 10.73
N ASN A 256 -12.54 -15.21 11.92
CA ASN A 256 -13.01 -16.55 12.28
C ASN A 256 -12.16 -17.78 11.85
N THR A 257 -11.29 -18.21 12.75
CA THR A 257 -11.27 -19.60 13.26
C THR A 257 -10.34 -19.66 14.48
N ALA A 258 -10.94 -19.66 15.67
CA ALA A 258 -10.26 -20.18 16.84
C ALA A 258 -10.12 -21.70 16.65
N SER A 259 -8.90 -22.18 16.42
CA SER A 259 -8.52 -23.53 16.83
C SER A 259 -7.04 -23.55 17.13
N GLN A 260 -6.73 -23.78 18.41
CA GLN A 260 -5.42 -24.19 18.86
C GLN A 260 -5.15 -25.58 18.28
N ILE A 261 -4.15 -25.73 17.40
CA ILE A 261 -3.42 -27.00 17.26
C ILE A 261 -1.94 -26.65 17.10
N ALA A 262 -1.16 -27.17 18.04
CA ALA A 262 0.30 -27.12 18.03
C ALA A 262 0.88 -27.92 16.85
N ALA A 263 2.05 -27.47 16.40
CA ALA A 263 3.05 -28.13 15.54
C ALA A 263 2.75 -29.53 14.98
N ALA A 264 2.76 -29.64 13.64
CA ALA A 264 3.42 -30.76 12.96
C ALA A 264 3.90 -30.31 11.58
N SER A 265 5.20 -30.44 11.36
CA SER A 265 5.88 -30.34 10.09
C SER A 265 5.35 -31.35 9.07
N VAL A 266 4.89 -30.88 7.92
CA VAL A 266 4.85 -31.69 6.69
C VAL A 266 5.37 -30.82 5.55
N MET A 267 6.57 -31.17 5.07
CA MET A 267 7.11 -30.64 3.82
C MET A 267 6.17 -31.01 2.69
N ALA A 268 5.61 -30.01 2.02
CA ALA A 268 5.04 -30.16 0.69
C ALA A 268 5.88 -29.30 -0.25
N SER A 269 6.69 -29.97 -1.07
CA SER A 269 7.42 -29.41 -2.19
C SER A 269 6.45 -28.71 -3.14
N SER A 270 6.41 -27.39 -3.12
CA SER A 270 5.83 -26.62 -4.22
C SER A 270 6.81 -26.68 -5.39
N GLY A 271 6.55 -27.60 -6.31
CA GLY A 271 7.28 -27.69 -7.57
C GLY A 271 7.23 -26.35 -8.30
N SER A 272 8.39 -25.91 -8.75
CA SER A 272 8.57 -24.80 -9.68
C SER A 272 7.78 -25.08 -10.95
N VAL A 273 6.66 -24.38 -11.13
CA VAL A 273 5.93 -24.40 -12.40
C VAL A 273 6.64 -23.43 -13.35
N SER A 274 7.45 -24.05 -14.21
CA SER A 274 8.11 -23.61 -15.44
C SER A 274 7.95 -22.15 -15.91
N GLU A 275 9.08 -21.45 -16.00
CA GLU A 275 9.31 -20.16 -16.68
C GLU A 275 9.33 -20.26 -18.23
N GLN A 276 8.80 -21.32 -18.85
CA GLN A 276 9.11 -21.63 -20.26
C GLN A 276 8.16 -21.06 -21.35
N PHE A 277 7.17 -20.22 -21.04
CA PHE A 277 6.14 -19.88 -22.06
C PHE A 277 6.19 -18.47 -22.69
N TYR A 278 7.28 -17.71 -22.50
CA TYR A 278 7.54 -16.49 -23.30
C TYR A 278 8.76 -16.61 -24.23
N GLY A 279 9.28 -17.81 -24.45
CA GLY A 279 10.34 -18.05 -25.44
C GLY A 279 9.75 -18.30 -26.84
N SER A 280 9.95 -17.35 -27.75
CA SER A 280 9.78 -17.59 -29.19
C SER A 280 10.59 -18.81 -29.63
N ARG A 281 9.99 -19.60 -30.50
CA ARG A 281 10.49 -20.89 -30.95
C ARG A 281 11.50 -20.69 -32.08
N ASP A 282 12.75 -20.32 -31.75
CA ASP A 282 13.84 -20.33 -32.71
C ASP A 282 14.85 -21.44 -32.42
N THR A 283 15.01 -22.31 -33.42
CA THR A 283 15.96 -23.42 -33.40
C THR A 283 17.33 -22.92 -33.89
N SER A 284 18.19 -22.48 -32.98
CA SER A 284 19.63 -22.42 -33.24
C SER A 284 20.43 -22.65 -31.96
N PRO A 285 21.42 -23.55 -31.94
CA PRO A 285 22.31 -23.70 -30.79
C PRO A 285 23.48 -22.73 -31.00
N HIS A 286 23.53 -21.63 -30.24
CA HIS A 286 24.70 -20.81 -29.85
C HIS A 286 24.26 -19.35 -29.58
N GLY A 287 23.93 -19.04 -28.33
CA GLY A 287 23.70 -17.65 -27.89
C GLY A 287 23.35 -17.60 -26.40
N GLY A 288 24.23 -17.03 -25.58
CA GLY A 288 24.12 -17.04 -24.13
C GLY A 288 22.87 -16.33 -23.60
N GLU A 289 22.15 -17.01 -22.71
CA GLU A 289 21.05 -16.47 -21.92
C GLU A 289 21.54 -15.30 -21.06
N ARG A 290 21.34 -14.06 -21.54
CA ARG A 290 21.25 -12.89 -20.65
C ARG A 290 19.84 -12.87 -20.07
N SER A 291 19.57 -13.74 -19.11
CA SER A 291 18.39 -13.58 -18.26
C SER A 291 18.58 -12.26 -17.49
N HIS A 292 17.85 -11.22 -17.89
CA HIS A 292 17.88 -9.93 -17.22
C HIS A 292 17.39 -10.14 -15.79
N HIS A 293 18.29 -10.06 -14.81
CA HIS A 293 17.96 -10.23 -13.41
C HIS A 293 16.97 -9.13 -12.97
N VAL A 294 15.68 -9.47 -12.89
CA VAL A 294 14.63 -8.57 -12.44
C VAL A 294 14.70 -8.46 -10.92
N VAL A 295 14.94 -7.24 -10.42
CA VAL A 295 14.91 -6.95 -8.98
C VAL A 295 13.47 -7.11 -8.49
N ARG A 296 13.25 -7.90 -7.43
CA ARG A 296 11.91 -8.19 -6.88
C ARG A 296 11.75 -7.70 -5.44
N PRO A 297 11.56 -6.38 -5.23
CA PRO A 297 11.62 -5.73 -3.92
C PRO A 297 10.53 -6.18 -2.93
N LEU A 298 9.42 -6.71 -3.45
CA LEU A 298 8.25 -7.15 -2.69
C LEU A 298 8.27 -8.65 -2.37
N GLN A 299 9.36 -9.37 -2.59
CA GLN A 299 9.45 -10.77 -2.18
C GLN A 299 9.41 -10.92 -0.65
N HIS A 300 8.68 -11.94 -0.19
CA HIS A 300 8.60 -12.29 1.22
C HIS A 300 9.86 -13.00 1.71
N ASN A 301 10.20 -12.81 2.99
CA ASN A 301 11.30 -13.51 3.68
C ASN A 301 12.69 -13.33 3.05
N LYS A 302 12.91 -12.20 2.36
CA LYS A 302 14.20 -11.86 1.73
C LYS A 302 15.05 -10.87 2.53
N TRP A 303 14.49 -10.33 3.61
CA TRP A 303 15.17 -9.44 4.53
C TRP A 303 15.53 -10.20 5.80
N TYR A 304 16.73 -9.97 6.32
CA TYR A 304 17.20 -10.54 7.57
C TYR A 304 18.08 -9.55 8.31
N LYS A 305 18.20 -9.74 9.63
CA LYS A 305 18.96 -8.84 10.49
C LYS A 305 20.45 -9.19 10.46
N GLY A 306 21.27 -8.21 10.11
CA GLY A 306 22.74 -8.28 10.17
C GLY A 306 23.28 -8.14 11.60
N MET A 307 24.58 -8.41 11.75
CA MET A 307 25.28 -8.38 13.05
C MET A 307 25.40 -6.97 13.64
N ASP A 308 25.41 -5.95 12.78
CA ASP A 308 25.49 -4.53 13.09
C ASP A 308 24.11 -3.91 13.39
N GLY A 309 23.03 -4.69 13.34
CA GLY A 309 21.66 -4.24 13.54
C GLY A 309 20.98 -3.67 12.29
N PHE A 310 21.69 -3.54 11.17
CA PHE A 310 21.10 -3.21 9.88
C PHE A 310 20.44 -4.43 9.23
N LEU A 311 19.39 -4.20 8.44
CA LEU A 311 18.79 -5.22 7.61
C LEU A 311 19.59 -5.41 6.32
N VAL A 312 19.71 -6.67 5.92
CA VAL A 312 20.42 -7.11 4.72
C VAL A 312 19.44 -7.91 3.85
N THR A 313 19.64 -7.85 2.54
CA THR A 313 18.85 -8.59 1.56
C THR A 313 19.70 -9.00 0.36
N ASP A 314 19.33 -10.10 -0.28
CA ASP A 314 19.93 -10.62 -1.52
C ASP A 314 19.20 -10.15 -2.80
N ILE A 315 18.10 -9.40 -2.68
CA ILE A 315 17.21 -9.05 -3.80
C ILE A 315 17.91 -8.24 -4.90
N TRP A 316 18.84 -7.34 -4.55
CA TRP A 316 19.55 -6.49 -5.52
C TRP A 316 20.75 -7.18 -6.17
N GLY A 317 21.03 -8.43 -5.81
CA GLY A 317 22.18 -9.19 -6.28
C GLY A 317 23.52 -8.63 -5.77
N PRO A 318 24.64 -9.34 -6.02
CA PRO A 318 25.98 -8.79 -5.81
C PRO A 318 26.34 -7.77 -6.90
N GLU A 319 27.09 -6.73 -6.55
CA GLU A 319 27.73 -5.87 -7.56
C GLU A 319 28.71 -6.68 -8.43
N VAL A 320 28.85 -6.31 -9.71
CA VAL A 320 29.76 -6.98 -10.65
C VAL A 320 31.18 -6.98 -10.08
N GLY A 321 31.68 -8.16 -9.68
CA GLY A 321 33.03 -8.35 -9.13
C GLY A 321 33.15 -8.36 -7.60
N SER A 322 32.04 -8.29 -6.85
CA SER A 322 32.02 -8.38 -5.38
C SER A 322 31.19 -9.57 -4.91
N MET A 323 31.56 -10.19 -3.77
CA MET A 323 30.72 -11.18 -3.07
C MET A 323 29.73 -10.55 -2.08
N VAL A 324 29.71 -9.22 -1.98
CA VAL A 324 28.84 -8.47 -1.06
C VAL A 324 27.52 -8.13 -1.77
N SER A 325 26.39 -8.38 -1.11
CA SER A 325 25.07 -7.96 -1.60
C SER A 325 25.01 -6.44 -1.74
N ALA A 326 24.53 -5.95 -2.88
CA ALA A 326 24.38 -4.52 -3.13
C ALA A 326 23.37 -3.90 -2.16
N THR A 327 23.65 -2.67 -1.72
CA THR A 327 22.74 -1.90 -0.88
C THR A 327 21.49 -1.56 -1.71
N PRO A 328 20.28 -1.86 -1.19
CA PRO A 328 19.03 -1.57 -1.91
C PRO A 328 18.90 -0.09 -2.25
N THR A 329 18.30 0.20 -3.41
CA THR A 329 18.10 1.58 -3.87
C THR A 329 16.64 1.87 -4.13
N VAL A 330 16.21 3.10 -3.80
CA VAL A 330 14.85 3.61 -4.08
C VAL A 330 14.93 4.98 -4.76
N LEU A 331 13.92 5.34 -5.53
CA LEU A 331 13.75 6.64 -6.16
C LEU A 331 12.78 7.47 -5.31
N LEU A 332 13.19 8.67 -4.90
CA LEU A 332 12.25 9.62 -4.28
C LEU A 332 11.51 10.38 -5.37
N GLN A 333 10.20 10.49 -5.23
CA GLN A 333 9.33 11.13 -6.21
C GLN A 333 9.50 12.64 -6.20
N GLN A 334 9.71 13.25 -5.02
CA GLN A 334 9.85 14.71 -4.93
C GLN A 334 11.15 15.22 -5.58
N THR A 335 12.26 14.52 -5.38
CA THR A 335 13.58 14.95 -5.86
C THR A 335 14.01 14.29 -7.16
N GLU A 336 13.28 13.27 -7.62
CA GLU A 336 13.65 12.38 -8.73
C GLU A 336 15.06 11.77 -8.59
N GLU A 337 15.57 11.68 -7.36
CA GLU A 337 16.91 11.21 -7.07
C GLU A 337 16.91 9.79 -6.50
N ARG A 338 17.88 8.98 -6.93
CA ARG A 338 18.08 7.64 -6.37
C ARG A 338 18.83 7.71 -5.05
N MET A 339 18.30 6.99 -4.07
CA MET A 339 18.79 6.92 -2.70
C MET A 339 19.19 5.48 -2.36
N TYR A 340 20.27 5.33 -1.60
CA TYR A 340 20.56 4.11 -0.87
C TYR A 340 19.59 3.95 0.31
N LEU A 341 18.99 2.77 0.46
CA LEU A 341 18.06 2.41 1.51
C LEU A 341 18.79 1.60 2.60
N CYS A 342 19.00 2.21 3.75
CA CYS A 342 19.61 1.59 4.93
C CYS A 342 18.57 1.48 6.05
N VAL A 343 18.27 0.26 6.49
CA VAL A 343 17.27 0.02 7.53
C VAL A 343 17.94 -0.53 8.77
N TYR A 344 17.86 0.17 9.90
CA TYR A 344 18.39 -0.27 11.19
C TYR A 344 17.24 -0.69 12.12
N GLN A 345 17.42 -1.77 12.86
CA GLN A 345 16.42 -2.27 13.80
C GLN A 345 16.97 -2.58 15.18
N HIS A 346 16.33 -2.02 16.20
CA HIS A 346 16.59 -2.34 17.60
C HIS A 346 15.27 -2.54 18.35
N LYS A 347 15.01 -3.79 18.77
CA LYS A 347 13.74 -4.21 19.39
C LYS A 347 12.54 -3.74 18.54
N SER A 348 11.74 -2.81 19.06
CA SER A 348 10.55 -2.28 18.40
C SER A 348 10.80 -1.03 17.55
N LEU A 349 12.01 -0.46 17.63
CA LEU A 349 12.43 0.71 16.88
C LEU A 349 12.99 0.29 15.52
N THR A 350 12.46 0.87 14.44
CA THR A 350 12.98 0.74 13.08
C THR A 350 13.34 2.12 12.55
N LEU A 351 14.56 2.28 12.09
CA LEU A 351 15.06 3.50 11.46
C LEU A 351 15.32 3.21 9.99
N ILE A 352 14.65 3.94 9.11
CA ILE A 352 14.91 3.89 7.67
C ILE A 352 15.67 5.14 7.32
N LEU A 353 16.83 4.98 6.72
CA LEU A 353 17.77 6.02 6.40
C LEU A 353 18.03 6.01 4.90
N LEU A 354 18.03 7.20 4.32
CA LEU A 354 18.21 7.41 2.89
C LEU A 354 19.35 8.38 2.65
N PHE A 355 20.26 7.96 1.77
CA PHE A 355 21.40 8.75 1.34
C PHE A 355 21.41 8.83 -0.17
N PRO A 356 21.56 10.02 -0.78
CA PRO A 356 21.66 10.10 -2.22
C PRO A 356 22.88 9.38 -2.74
N ILE A 357 22.67 8.59 -3.79
CA ILE A 357 23.76 7.85 -4.45
C ILE A 357 24.82 8.83 -4.97
N SER A 358 24.39 10.00 -5.45
CA SER A 358 25.26 11.08 -5.93
C SER A 358 26.23 11.64 -4.86
N SER A 359 25.85 11.54 -3.59
CA SER A 359 26.55 12.18 -2.47
C SER A 359 27.51 11.25 -1.73
N ILE A 360 27.42 9.93 -1.94
CA ILE A 360 28.26 8.94 -1.28
C ILE A 360 29.48 8.63 -2.15
N LEU A 361 30.66 9.03 -1.67
CA LEU A 361 31.93 8.70 -2.32
C LEU A 361 32.23 7.21 -2.16
N ASN A 362 32.78 6.59 -3.21
CA ASN A 362 33.16 5.16 -3.22
C ASN A 362 31.99 4.17 -3.03
N GLY A 363 30.76 4.53 -3.44
CA GLY A 363 29.63 3.60 -3.52
C GLY A 363 29.37 2.79 -2.24
N GLU A 364 29.38 1.46 -2.35
CA GLU A 364 29.14 0.53 -1.23
C GLU A 364 30.12 0.69 -0.07
N GLN A 365 31.41 0.94 -0.32
CA GLN A 365 32.38 1.18 0.75
C GLN A 365 32.02 2.45 1.53
N GLY A 366 31.58 3.51 0.82
CA GLY A 366 31.11 4.73 1.44
C GLY A 366 29.91 4.50 2.36
N ILE A 367 28.93 3.73 1.89
CA ILE A 367 27.76 3.34 2.70
C ILE A 367 28.17 2.54 3.94
N SER A 368 29.12 1.61 3.82
CA SER A 368 29.59 0.84 4.97
C SER A 368 30.22 1.73 6.05
N VAL A 369 30.98 2.75 5.64
CA VAL A 369 31.57 3.73 6.58
C VAL A 369 30.48 4.54 7.28
N VAL A 370 29.46 5.00 6.54
CA VAL A 370 28.33 5.74 7.12
C VAL A 370 27.55 4.86 8.11
N LYS A 371 27.27 3.60 7.76
CA LYS A 371 26.63 2.63 8.69
C LYS A 371 27.43 2.47 9.98
N GLN A 372 28.76 2.35 9.89
CA GLN A 372 29.63 2.25 11.06
C GLN A 372 29.57 3.53 11.91
N GLN A 373 29.67 4.72 11.29
CA GLN A 373 29.58 6.00 12.01
C GLN A 373 28.25 6.16 12.74
N ILE A 374 27.14 5.66 12.16
CA ILE A 374 25.82 5.69 12.81
C ILE A 374 25.78 4.80 14.04
N VAL A 375 26.33 3.58 13.96
CA VAL A 375 26.39 2.69 15.12
C VAL A 375 27.25 3.29 16.23
N GLU A 376 28.40 3.87 15.88
CA GLU A 376 29.33 4.47 16.85
C GLU A 376 28.73 5.72 17.52
N ASN A 377 28.11 6.63 16.75
CA ASN A 377 27.68 7.93 17.25
C ASN A 377 26.23 7.97 17.76
N ALA A 378 25.34 7.14 17.22
CA ALA A 378 23.91 7.22 17.51
C ALA A 378 23.37 6.06 18.37
N SER A 379 24.10 4.95 18.55
CA SER A 379 23.61 3.76 19.29
C SER A 379 23.04 4.08 20.67
N LEU A 380 23.75 4.87 21.49
CA LEU A 380 23.26 5.27 22.82
C LEU A 380 21.94 6.07 22.74
N LYS A 381 21.81 6.95 21.73
CA LYS A 381 20.57 7.72 21.51
C LYS A 381 19.43 6.83 21.02
N MET A 382 19.72 5.88 20.12
CA MET A 382 18.74 4.89 19.66
C MET A 382 18.18 4.08 20.83
N LEU A 383 19.03 3.62 21.75
CA LEU A 383 18.62 2.92 22.97
C LEU A 383 17.72 3.78 23.86
N LYS A 384 18.10 5.04 24.09
CA LYS A 384 17.30 5.98 24.89
C LYS A 384 15.93 6.26 24.28
N VAL A 385 15.89 6.47 22.96
CA VAL A 385 14.62 6.68 22.22
C VAL A 385 13.74 5.45 22.34
N GLU A 386 14.29 4.25 22.13
CA GLU A 386 13.53 2.99 22.27
C GLU A 386 12.97 2.83 23.69
N GLU A 387 13.77 3.11 24.72
CA GLU A 387 13.33 3.03 26.12
C GLU A 387 12.21 4.05 26.43
N LYS A 388 12.37 5.31 25.99
CA LYS A 388 11.37 6.37 26.20
C LYS A 388 10.06 6.08 25.47
N LEU A 389 10.13 5.62 24.23
CA LEU A 389 8.94 5.24 23.46
C LEU A 389 8.25 4.02 24.08
N SER A 390 9.00 3.01 24.50
CA SER A 390 8.46 1.84 25.19
C SER A 390 7.77 2.18 26.50
N LYS A 391 8.30 3.13 27.30
CA LYS A 391 7.65 3.61 28.53
C LYS A 391 6.32 4.33 28.25
N GLY A 392 6.21 5.04 27.13
CA GLY A 392 4.98 5.71 26.70
C GLY A 392 4.03 4.83 25.88
N TRP A 393 4.40 3.60 25.59
CA TRP A 393 3.62 2.73 24.71
C TRP A 393 2.41 2.13 25.44
N GLY A 394 1.21 2.51 24.99
CA GLY A 394 -0.05 2.00 25.54
C GLY A 394 -0.43 0.57 25.09
N GLY A 395 0.47 -0.14 24.40
CA GLY A 395 0.22 -1.47 23.85
C GLY A 395 -0.59 -1.46 22.54
N GLU A 396 -0.91 -2.64 22.02
CA GLU A 396 -1.70 -2.82 20.78
C GLU A 396 -3.07 -2.14 20.80
N ASN A 397 -3.59 -1.85 22.01
CA ASN A 397 -4.87 -1.18 22.22
C ASN A 397 -4.73 0.30 22.61
N ALA A 398 -3.56 0.93 22.39
CA ALA A 398 -3.30 2.32 22.78
C ALA A 398 -4.35 3.31 22.26
N TYR A 399 -4.92 3.06 21.08
CA TYR A 399 -5.94 3.91 20.46
C TYR A 399 -7.38 3.42 20.67
N HIS A 400 -7.59 2.41 21.52
CA HIS A 400 -8.92 1.98 21.89
C HIS A 400 -9.61 3.03 22.75
N VAL A 401 -10.76 3.51 22.27
CA VAL A 401 -11.67 4.33 23.08
C VAL A 401 -12.90 3.50 23.40
N GLY A 402 -13.15 3.28 24.69
CA GLY A 402 -14.25 2.45 25.16
C GLY A 402 -15.61 2.97 24.69
N GLY A 403 -16.42 2.11 24.07
CA GLY A 403 -17.73 2.47 23.54
C GLY A 403 -17.73 3.07 22.13
N TYR A 404 -16.56 3.34 21.54
CA TYR A 404 -16.44 3.94 20.21
C TYR A 404 -15.73 3.00 19.24
N ARG A 405 -16.17 3.01 17.97
CA ARG A 405 -15.41 2.51 16.84
C ARG A 405 -15.28 3.63 15.84
N TYR A 406 -14.06 3.99 15.50
CA TYR A 406 -13.80 5.22 14.78
C TYR A 406 -12.61 5.11 13.84
N LEU A 407 -12.59 6.01 12.86
CA LEU A 407 -11.48 6.32 11.98
C LEU A 407 -11.39 7.85 11.89
N LEU A 408 -10.23 8.38 12.20
CA LEU A 408 -9.82 9.76 11.99
C LEU A 408 -8.89 9.80 10.79
N VAL A 409 -9.14 10.70 9.86
CA VAL A 409 -8.27 10.98 8.72
C VAL A 409 -7.98 12.48 8.70
N ASP A 410 -6.70 12.83 8.61
CA ASP A 410 -6.23 14.19 8.36
C ASP A 410 -5.71 14.20 6.92
N GLY A 411 -6.53 14.71 6.01
CA GLY A 411 -6.25 14.72 4.57
C GLY A 411 -5.06 15.59 4.21
N ASP A 412 -4.90 16.74 4.88
CA ASP A 412 -3.79 17.67 4.65
C ASP A 412 -2.44 17.03 4.96
N ARG A 413 -2.39 16.18 5.99
CA ARG A 413 -1.16 15.54 6.45
C ARG A 413 -1.02 14.09 5.99
N ASN A 414 -2.03 13.54 5.31
CA ASN A 414 -2.15 12.12 4.99
C ASN A 414 -1.95 11.22 6.21
N VAL A 415 -2.47 11.61 7.39
CA VAL A 415 -2.35 10.85 8.63
C VAL A 415 -3.69 10.21 8.95
N SER A 416 -3.68 8.97 9.45
CA SER A 416 -4.88 8.36 10.00
C SER A 416 -4.68 7.76 11.39
N ARG A 417 -5.78 7.67 12.13
CA ARG A 417 -5.85 6.96 13.41
C ARG A 417 -7.19 6.24 13.49
N ALA A 418 -7.16 4.96 13.84
CA ALA A 418 -8.38 4.19 13.95
C ALA A 418 -8.44 3.35 15.23
N SER A 419 -9.64 2.85 15.50
CA SER A 419 -9.83 1.81 16.51
C SER A 419 -9.00 0.56 16.19
N PRO A 420 -8.40 -0.10 17.19
CA PRO A 420 -7.58 -1.30 16.95
C PRO A 420 -8.35 -2.41 16.21
N PRO A 421 -7.72 -3.18 15.32
CA PRO A 421 -8.40 -4.18 14.49
C PRO A 421 -9.24 -5.19 15.28
N GLY A 422 -8.72 -5.70 16.40
CA GLY A 422 -9.46 -6.64 17.26
C GLY A 422 -10.70 -6.05 17.94
N LYS A 423 -10.81 -4.71 17.97
CA LYS A 423 -12.02 -4.01 18.41
C LYS A 423 -12.97 -3.79 17.22
N VAL A 424 -12.45 -3.51 16.03
CA VAL A 424 -13.28 -3.35 14.81
C VAL A 424 -14.01 -4.65 14.46
N THR A 425 -13.40 -5.81 14.70
CA THR A 425 -14.04 -7.12 14.47
C THR A 425 -15.28 -7.37 15.33
N THR A 426 -15.56 -6.54 16.34
CA THR A 426 -16.78 -6.66 17.16
C THR A 426 -17.99 -6.05 16.48
N LEU A 427 -17.81 -5.26 15.42
CA LEU A 427 -18.91 -4.65 14.67
C LEU A 427 -19.68 -5.69 13.87
N THR A 428 -20.99 -5.53 13.82
CA THR A 428 -21.88 -6.33 12.99
C THR A 428 -21.64 -6.07 11.49
N LYS A 429 -22.05 -7.04 10.66
CA LYS A 429 -21.95 -6.91 9.20
C LYS A 429 -22.77 -5.70 8.71
N GLU A 430 -23.96 -5.50 9.28
CA GLU A 430 -24.88 -4.43 8.94
C GLU A 430 -24.26 -3.05 9.20
N SER A 431 -23.60 -2.85 10.35
CA SER A 431 -22.94 -1.58 10.65
C SER A 431 -21.74 -1.31 9.75
N LEU A 432 -20.96 -2.32 9.40
CA LEU A 432 -19.83 -2.17 8.47
C LEU A 432 -20.31 -1.83 7.05
N ILE A 433 -21.41 -2.43 6.58
CA ILE A 433 -22.01 -2.08 5.27
C ILE A 433 -22.54 -0.65 5.30
N SER A 434 -23.28 -0.25 6.34
CA SER A 434 -23.77 1.13 6.48
C SER A 434 -22.61 2.13 6.55
N LEU A 435 -21.51 1.77 7.20
CA LEU A 435 -20.29 2.58 7.18
C LEU A 435 -19.67 2.66 5.78
N SER A 436 -19.58 1.55 5.04
CA SER A 436 -19.09 1.57 3.66
C SER A 436 -19.87 2.54 2.77
N ASN A 437 -21.20 2.47 2.84
CA ASN A 437 -22.07 3.35 2.05
C ASN A 437 -21.93 4.82 2.47
N LEU A 438 -21.82 5.08 3.79
CA LEU A 438 -21.57 6.42 4.31
C LEU A 438 -20.26 7.00 3.76
N ARG A 439 -19.19 6.19 3.74
CA ARG A 439 -17.90 6.61 3.22
C ARG A 439 -17.94 6.88 1.72
N GLU A 440 -18.69 6.07 0.97
CA GLU A 440 -18.92 6.28 -0.46
C GLU A 440 -19.65 7.59 -0.74
N GLU A 441 -20.65 7.96 0.06
CA GLU A 441 -21.33 9.27 -0.05
C GLU A 441 -20.34 10.43 0.20
N ILE A 442 -19.49 10.30 1.22
CA ILE A 442 -18.44 11.30 1.49
C ILE A 442 -17.43 11.39 0.34
N ASP A 443 -17.05 10.27 -0.26
CA ASP A 443 -16.15 10.26 -1.43
C ASP A 443 -16.78 10.97 -2.64
N LEU A 444 -18.09 10.79 -2.86
CA LEU A 444 -18.85 11.48 -3.91
C LEU A 444 -18.92 12.99 -3.64
N GLU A 445 -19.21 13.41 -2.41
CA GLU A 445 -19.24 14.82 -2.04
C GLU A 445 -17.89 15.52 -2.21
N LYS A 446 -16.78 14.85 -1.83
CA LYS A 446 -15.43 15.38 -2.11
C LYS A 446 -15.15 15.50 -3.60
N SER A 447 -15.60 14.52 -4.38
CA SER A 447 -15.41 14.53 -5.83
C SER A 447 -16.18 15.70 -6.47
N ARG A 448 -17.40 15.99 -6.00
CA ARG A 448 -18.19 17.17 -6.41
C ARG A 448 -17.53 18.47 -6.00
N ALA A 449 -17.07 18.58 -4.75
CA ALA A 449 -16.43 19.80 -4.24
C ALA A 449 -15.18 20.19 -5.05
N LYS A 450 -14.38 19.21 -5.49
CA LYS A 450 -13.21 19.44 -6.36
C LYS A 450 -13.57 20.10 -7.71
N TRP A 451 -14.79 19.90 -8.19
CA TRP A 451 -15.25 20.45 -9.48
C TRP A 451 -15.81 21.86 -9.31
N ASP A 452 -16.49 22.12 -8.19
CA ASP A 452 -17.15 23.40 -7.93
C ASP A 452 -16.14 24.50 -7.50
N ASP A 453 -15.25 24.18 -6.55
CA ASP A 453 -14.19 25.07 -6.06
C ASP A 453 -13.07 24.25 -5.39
N PRO A 454 -11.90 24.08 -6.04
CA PRO A 454 -10.79 23.30 -5.50
C PRO A 454 -10.24 23.79 -4.15
N GLY A 455 -10.57 25.03 -3.74
CA GLY A 455 -10.12 25.63 -2.48
C GLY A 455 -11.17 25.61 -1.36
N HIS A 456 -12.42 25.21 -1.64
CA HIS A 456 -13.51 25.27 -0.66
C HIS A 456 -13.89 23.89 -0.14
N GLU A 457 -13.26 23.48 0.94
CA GLU A 457 -13.72 22.32 1.71
C GLU A 457 -15.02 22.67 2.43
N LYS A 458 -16.07 21.87 2.21
CA LYS A 458 -17.35 22.04 2.90
C LYS A 458 -17.33 21.22 4.18
N ASP A 459 -17.61 21.90 5.30
CA ASP A 459 -17.93 21.21 6.53
C ASP A 459 -19.26 20.46 6.34
N LEU A 460 -19.26 19.16 6.63
CA LEU A 460 -20.40 18.28 6.37
C LEU A 460 -20.53 17.26 7.50
N GLU A 461 -21.78 16.97 7.87
CA GLU A 461 -22.10 15.88 8.77
C GLU A 461 -23.20 15.01 8.16
N ILE A 462 -22.96 13.70 8.10
CA ILE A 462 -23.93 12.71 7.66
C ILE A 462 -24.10 11.68 8.78
N CYS A 463 -25.35 11.51 9.24
CA CYS A 463 -25.74 10.51 10.23
C CYS A 463 -26.68 9.49 9.60
N ILE A 464 -26.31 8.21 9.63
CA ILE A 464 -27.13 7.10 9.14
C ILE A 464 -27.55 6.21 10.31
N ARG A 465 -28.85 5.89 10.35
CA ARG A 465 -29.39 4.85 11.20
C ARG A 465 -29.33 3.51 10.47
N ALA A 466 -28.45 2.61 10.91
CA ALA A 466 -28.30 1.30 10.32
C ALA A 466 -29.47 0.36 10.69
N LYS A 467 -29.68 -0.70 9.90
CA LYS A 467 -30.77 -1.69 10.08
C LYS A 467 -30.73 -2.38 11.45
N ASN A 468 -29.53 -2.56 12.00
CA ASN A 468 -29.29 -3.15 13.31
C ASN A 468 -29.41 -2.13 14.45
N ASN A 469 -30.01 -0.96 14.21
CA ASN A 469 -30.13 0.08 15.23
C ASN A 469 -28.78 0.59 15.75
N ALA A 470 -27.76 0.63 14.88
CA ALA A 470 -26.51 1.36 15.14
C ALA A 470 -26.56 2.76 14.52
N TRP A 471 -25.85 3.72 15.13
CA TRP A 471 -25.56 5.00 14.50
C TRP A 471 -24.21 4.94 13.80
N VAL A 472 -24.19 5.35 12.53
CA VAL A 472 -22.99 5.47 11.71
C VAL A 472 -22.89 6.92 11.27
N ILE A 473 -21.78 7.56 11.58
CA ILE A 473 -21.66 9.02 11.48
C ILE A 473 -20.35 9.39 10.79
N ALA A 474 -20.41 10.37 9.91
CA ALA A 474 -19.26 10.98 9.27
C ALA A 474 -19.35 12.49 9.49
N ARG A 475 -18.24 13.09 9.94
CA ARG A 475 -18.10 14.54 10.07
C ARG A 475 -16.81 14.96 9.37
N THR A 476 -16.90 15.87 8.41
CA THR A 476 -15.76 16.46 7.73
C THR A 476 -15.65 17.92 8.14
N THR A 477 -14.45 18.34 8.52
CA THR A 477 -14.18 19.72 8.97
C THR A 477 -12.76 20.10 8.57
N ARG A 478 -12.60 21.14 7.74
CA ARG A 478 -11.28 21.67 7.31
C ARG A 478 -10.25 20.57 6.99
N GLY A 479 -10.58 19.71 6.03
CA GLY A 479 -9.66 18.68 5.51
C GLY A 479 -9.51 17.45 6.39
N LYS A 480 -10.19 17.45 7.55
CA LYS A 480 -10.21 16.33 8.49
C LYS A 480 -11.54 15.60 8.43
N GLU A 481 -11.49 14.32 8.71
CA GLU A 481 -12.62 13.42 8.62
C GLU A 481 -12.69 12.54 9.87
N LEU A 482 -13.87 12.47 10.46
CA LEU A 482 -14.19 11.56 11.55
C LEU A 482 -15.31 10.64 11.10
N TYR A 483 -15.03 9.34 11.07
CA TYR A 483 -16.02 8.30 10.90
C TYR A 483 -16.22 7.57 12.22
N MET A 484 -17.46 7.32 12.62
CA MET A 484 -17.79 6.72 13.90
C MET A 484 -18.96 5.74 13.77
N VAL A 485 -18.88 4.62 14.48
CA VAL A 485 -19.94 3.62 14.62
C VAL A 485 -20.26 3.42 16.11
N LEU A 486 -21.53 3.57 16.46
CA LEU A 486 -22.08 3.40 17.80
C LEU A 486 -23.13 2.28 17.77
N GLU A 487 -22.73 1.08 18.18
CA GLU A 487 -23.60 -0.10 18.33
C GLU A 487 -24.11 -0.20 19.78
N LYS A 488 -25.01 0.70 20.16
CA LYS A 488 -25.70 0.64 21.44
C LYS A 488 -27.21 0.71 21.20
N ALA A 489 -27.94 -0.14 21.91
CA ALA A 489 -29.38 -0.22 21.80
C ALA A 489 -30.05 1.05 22.35
N ASN A 490 -31.11 1.51 21.68
CA ASN A 490 -32.01 2.59 22.12
C ASN A 490 -31.41 4.01 22.21
N GLU A 491 -30.42 4.34 21.39
CA GLU A 491 -29.85 5.69 21.32
C GLU A 491 -30.54 6.58 20.28
N THR A 492 -30.78 7.85 20.62
CA THR A 492 -31.36 8.86 19.74
C THR A 492 -30.28 9.57 18.91
N LEU A 493 -30.68 10.33 17.89
CA LEU A 493 -29.75 11.18 17.14
C LEU A 493 -29.05 12.21 18.05
N LEU A 494 -29.76 12.73 19.06
CA LEU A 494 -29.20 13.64 20.06
C LEU A 494 -28.07 12.99 20.86
N PHE A 495 -28.23 11.73 21.25
CA PHE A 495 -27.17 10.98 21.92
C PHE A 495 -25.95 10.81 21.00
N ALA A 496 -26.19 10.45 19.74
CA ALA A 496 -25.14 10.26 18.75
C ALA A 496 -24.32 11.55 18.54
N SER A 497 -24.99 12.70 18.42
CA SER A 497 -24.37 14.02 18.30
C SER A 497 -23.54 14.39 19.55
N ASP A 498 -24.09 14.22 20.76
CA ASP A 498 -23.38 14.45 22.02
C ASP A 498 -22.16 13.52 22.19
N ALA A 499 -22.25 12.28 21.71
CA ALA A 499 -21.14 11.33 21.73
C ALA A 499 -19.98 11.81 20.83
N ILE A 500 -20.26 12.41 19.68
CA ILE A 500 -19.24 13.02 18.81
C ILE A 500 -18.62 14.23 19.47
N GLU A 501 -19.43 15.14 20.05
CA GLU A 501 -18.90 16.33 20.71
C GLU A 501 -17.96 15.96 21.86
N LYS A 502 -18.36 14.99 22.69
CA LYS A 502 -17.51 14.46 23.77
C LYS A 502 -16.23 13.82 23.23
N PHE A 503 -16.32 13.09 22.12
CA PHE A 503 -15.16 12.47 21.49
C PHE A 503 -14.21 13.51 20.90
N SER A 504 -14.74 14.46 20.15
CA SER A 504 -14.03 15.57 19.51
C SER A 504 -13.26 16.38 20.55
N ASN A 505 -13.94 16.85 21.61
CA ASN A 505 -13.34 17.65 22.66
C ASN A 505 -12.22 16.89 23.39
N ARG A 506 -12.42 15.60 23.66
CA ARG A 506 -11.48 14.81 24.47
C ARG A 506 -10.29 14.27 23.69
N TYR A 507 -10.48 13.88 22.43
CA TYR A 507 -9.47 13.12 21.66
C TYR A 507 -9.01 13.83 20.39
N CYS A 508 -9.74 14.84 19.92
CA CYS A 508 -9.44 15.61 18.72
C CYS A 508 -9.24 17.11 19.01
N SER A 509 -9.13 17.50 20.28
CA SER A 509 -8.97 18.91 20.69
C SER A 509 -10.06 19.83 20.16
N GLY A 510 -11.29 19.34 20.02
CA GLY A 510 -12.43 20.10 19.52
C GLY A 510 -12.43 20.28 18.00
N ALA A 511 -11.54 19.62 17.24
CA ALA A 511 -11.42 19.83 15.79
C ALA A 511 -12.69 19.52 14.97
N PHE A 512 -13.61 18.75 15.54
CA PHE A 512 -14.88 18.40 14.92
C PHE A 512 -16.07 18.97 15.68
N SER A 513 -15.87 19.89 16.63
CA SER A 513 -16.95 20.48 17.40
C SER A 513 -17.64 21.60 16.62
N LEU A 514 -18.94 21.76 16.82
CA LEU A 514 -19.77 22.74 16.10
C LEU A 514 -19.68 24.18 16.66
N ASP A 515 -18.89 24.40 17.71
CA ASP A 515 -18.77 25.66 18.46
C ASP A 515 -17.58 26.54 18.05
#